data_AF-A0A1T1CLL8-F1
#
_entry.id   AF-A0A1T1CLL8-F1
#
_cell.length_a   1.000
_cell.length_b   1.000
_cell.length_c   1.000
_cell.angle_alpha   90.00
_cell.angle_beta   90.00
_cell.angle_gamma   90.00
#
_symmetry.space_group_name_H-M   'P 1'
#
loop_
_entity.id
_entity.type
_entity.pdbx_description
1 polymer ?
#
loop_
_entity_poly.entity_id
_entity_poly.type
_entity_poly.pdbx_seq_one_letter_code
_entity_poly.pdbx_strand_id
1 'polypeptide(L)'
;MKSIQKLSLIAIFLLANLNSYTIDGEFFLNVKNTKGNEISFSMNGIEKALIAIYDAENELVYSENAKGQNGIIKHYDLADLPMGTYTLVVTTALKEVKHEIKVNSGNSVLNRRAYLEVYKNSFKNNSLVSK
;
A
#
# COMPACT_ATOMS: atom_id res chain seq x y z
N MET A 1 -16.66 -17.66 25.81
CA MET A 1 -15.84 -16.63 25.14
C MET A 1 -15.10 -17.32 24.01
N LYS A 2 -15.33 -16.95 22.75
CA LYS A 2 -14.66 -17.60 21.61
C LYS A 2 -13.35 -16.87 21.35
N SER A 3 -12.24 -17.56 21.52
CA SER A 3 -10.89 -17.06 21.22
C SER A 3 -10.72 -16.93 19.72
N ILE A 4 -10.65 -15.70 19.20
CA ILE A 4 -10.24 -15.44 17.82
C ILE A 4 -8.73 -15.69 17.77
N GLN A 5 -8.36 -16.80 17.15
CA GLN A 5 -6.95 -17.12 16.88
C GLN A 5 -6.46 -16.13 15.82
N LYS A 6 -5.40 -15.38 16.14
CA LYS A 6 -4.79 -14.40 15.22
C LYS A 6 -4.24 -15.14 14.01
N LEU A 7 -4.92 -15.04 12.86
CA LEU A 7 -4.47 -15.65 11.61
C LEU A 7 -3.43 -14.71 10.97
N SER A 8 -2.15 -14.87 11.29
CA SER A 8 -1.06 -14.17 10.59
C SER A 8 -0.68 -14.97 9.34
N LEU A 9 -0.96 -14.44 8.14
CA LEU A 9 -0.58 -15.06 6.87
C LEU A 9 0.80 -14.55 6.44
N ILE A 10 1.86 -15.15 6.99
CA ILE A 10 3.23 -14.72 6.74
C ILE A 10 3.70 -15.21 5.36
N ALA A 11 3.97 -14.27 4.45
CA ALA A 11 4.82 -14.50 3.29
C ALA A 11 5.94 -13.44 3.25
N ILE A 12 7.15 -13.83 3.66
CA ILE A 12 8.35 -12.98 3.71
C ILE A 12 9.17 -13.18 2.43
N PHE A 13 9.32 -12.11 1.64
CA PHE A 13 10.45 -11.91 0.72
C PHE A 13 10.73 -10.40 0.58
N LEU A 14 11.49 -9.82 1.50
CA LEU A 14 11.90 -8.41 1.45
C LEU A 14 13.40 -8.25 1.16
N LEU A 15 13.74 -8.32 -0.12
CA LEU A 15 14.87 -7.60 -0.73
C LEU A 15 14.50 -7.21 -2.17
N ALA A 16 13.54 -6.29 -2.32
CA ALA A 16 13.20 -5.74 -3.62
C ALA A 16 14.02 -4.45 -3.87
N ASN A 17 15.10 -4.59 -4.65
CA ASN A 17 15.77 -3.46 -5.28
C ASN A 17 14.79 -2.81 -6.26
N LEU A 18 14.14 -1.71 -5.87
CA LEU A 18 13.34 -0.89 -6.77
C LEU A 18 14.31 -0.13 -7.69
N ASN A 19 14.75 -0.78 -8.78
CA ASN A 19 15.50 -0.11 -9.84
C ASN A 19 14.72 1.14 -10.30
N SER A 20 15.41 2.25 -10.49
CA SER A 20 14.86 3.57 -10.81
C SER A 20 14.18 3.59 -12.19
N TYR A 21 12.85 3.65 -12.19
CA TYR A 21 12.04 4.00 -13.37
C TYR A 21 11.40 5.37 -13.12
N THR A 22 11.15 6.10 -14.19
CA THR A 22 10.49 7.41 -14.17
C THR A 22 9.08 7.27 -13.58
N ILE A 23 8.81 8.02 -12.53
CA ILE A 23 7.48 8.08 -11.91
C ILE A 23 6.88 9.43 -12.28
N ASP A 24 5.92 9.41 -13.21
CA ASP A 24 5.21 10.60 -13.70
C ASP A 24 3.70 10.53 -13.35
N GLY A 25 3.36 9.67 -12.39
CA GLY A 25 2.01 9.23 -12.11
C GLY A 25 1.37 9.90 -10.90
N GLU A 26 0.24 10.58 -11.09
CA GLU A 26 -0.61 11.01 -9.97
C GLU A 26 -1.24 9.81 -9.24
N PHE A 27 -1.09 9.78 -7.92
CA PHE A 27 -1.64 8.74 -7.05
C PHE A 27 -3.13 9.01 -6.83
N PHE A 28 -3.99 8.24 -7.50
CA PHE A 28 -5.44 8.29 -7.29
C PHE A 28 -5.94 6.96 -6.73
N LEU A 29 -6.04 6.90 -5.40
CA LEU A 29 -6.66 5.78 -4.69
C LEU A 29 -8.17 5.78 -4.94
N ASN A 30 -8.62 5.14 -6.03
CA ASN A 30 -10.06 4.99 -6.28
C ASN A 30 -10.62 3.84 -5.43
N VAL A 31 -11.03 4.19 -4.21
CA VAL A 31 -11.72 3.29 -3.30
C VAL A 31 -13.15 3.09 -3.81
N LYS A 32 -13.40 1.91 -4.37
CA LYS A 32 -14.75 1.37 -4.53
C LYS A 32 -14.99 0.42 -3.38
N ASN A 33 -15.97 0.76 -2.53
CA ASN A 33 -16.59 -0.27 -1.70
C ASN A 33 -17.44 -1.10 -2.65
N THR A 34 -16.91 -2.24 -3.09
CA THR A 34 -17.75 -3.29 -3.67
C THR A 34 -18.56 -3.92 -2.53
N LYS A 35 -19.52 -4.80 -2.86
CA LYS A 35 -20.29 -5.49 -1.81
C LYS A 35 -19.31 -6.25 -0.91
N GLY A 36 -19.39 -6.06 0.41
CA GLY A 36 -18.62 -6.87 1.37
C GLY A 36 -17.26 -6.28 1.75
N ASN A 37 -16.26 -7.16 1.87
CA ASN A 37 -14.96 -6.88 2.50
C ASN A 37 -13.86 -6.50 1.51
N GLU A 38 -14.22 -6.17 0.28
CA GLU A 38 -13.27 -5.84 -0.78
C GLU A 38 -12.84 -4.36 -0.76
N ILE A 39 -11.57 -4.12 -1.06
CA ILE A 39 -11.02 -2.79 -1.30
C ILE A 39 -10.32 -2.75 -2.66
N SER A 40 -10.36 -1.59 -3.32
CA SER A 40 -9.66 -1.38 -4.59
C SER A 40 -8.85 -0.09 -4.59
N PHE A 41 -7.77 -0.07 -5.35
CA PHE A 41 -7.07 1.16 -5.68
C PHE A 41 -6.27 1.06 -6.97
N SER A 42 -5.89 2.24 -7.49
CA SER A 42 -5.14 2.41 -8.72
C SER A 42 -4.00 3.39 -8.52
N MET A 43 -2.93 3.21 -9.29
CA MET A 43 -1.77 4.10 -9.35
C MET A 43 -1.45 4.29 -10.83
N ASN A 44 -1.84 5.42 -11.40
CA ASN A 44 -1.57 5.73 -12.82
C ASN A 44 -0.08 6.05 -12.98
N GLY A 45 0.56 5.63 -14.07
CA GLY A 45 1.97 5.94 -14.33
C GLY A 45 2.98 5.34 -13.34
N ILE A 46 2.54 4.57 -12.33
CA ILE A 46 3.42 3.82 -11.43
C ILE A 46 3.58 2.41 -11.97
N GLU A 47 4.77 2.09 -12.45
CA GLU A 47 5.05 0.75 -12.99
C GLU A 47 5.38 -0.27 -11.90
N LYS A 48 5.91 0.16 -10.75
CA LYS A 48 6.35 -0.72 -9.66
C LYS A 48 6.04 -0.12 -8.29
N ALA A 49 5.47 -0.93 -7.41
CA ALA A 49 5.25 -0.58 -6.01
C ALA A 49 5.37 -1.80 -5.10
N LEU A 50 5.92 -1.60 -3.91
CA LEU A 50 5.77 -2.55 -2.80
C LEU A 50 4.51 -2.18 -2.04
N ILE A 51 3.61 -3.14 -1.88
CA ILE A 51 2.35 -2.96 -1.15
C ILE A 51 2.42 -3.85 0.08
N ALA A 52 2.05 -3.33 1.24
CA ALA A 52 1.97 -4.08 2.49
C ALA A 52 0.73 -3.69 3.28
N ILE A 53 0.17 -4.64 4.01
CA ILE A 53 -0.91 -4.43 4.99
C ILE A 53 -0.39 -4.86 6.35
N TYR A 54 -0.52 -3.98 7.33
CA TYR A 54 -0.17 -4.24 8.73
C TYR A 54 -1.43 -4.18 9.60
N ASP A 55 -1.48 -4.95 10.68
CA ASP A 55 -2.53 -4.82 11.68
C ASP A 55 -2.24 -3.68 12.68
N ALA A 56 -3.09 -3.56 13.71
CA ALA A 56 -2.97 -2.53 14.74
C ALA A 56 -1.70 -2.66 15.62
N GLU A 57 -1.10 -3.84 15.68
CA GLU A 57 0.14 -4.11 16.43
C GLU A 57 1.39 -3.94 15.53
N ASN A 58 1.21 -3.41 14.32
CA ASN A 58 2.22 -3.32 13.26
C ASN A 58 2.77 -4.69 12.81
N GLU A 59 2.01 -5.77 12.99
CA GLU A 59 2.38 -7.08 12.45
C GLU A 59 2.05 -7.12 10.95
N LEU A 60 2.97 -7.64 10.14
CA LEU A 60 2.75 -7.76 8.69
C LEU A 60 1.69 -8.84 8.41
N VAL A 61 0.61 -8.44 7.75
CA VAL A 61 -0.52 -9.31 7.38
C VAL A 61 -0.42 -9.76 5.93
N TYR A 62 0.04 -8.87 5.04
CA TYR A 62 0.15 -9.13 3.62
C TYR A 62 1.25 -8.27 3.00
N SER A 63 1.95 -8.79 2.00
CA SER A 63 2.82 -7.97 1.15
C SER A 63 2.92 -8.49 -0.28
N GLU A 64 3.17 -7.60 -1.23
CA GLU A 64 3.49 -7.95 -2.60
C GLU A 64 4.32 -6.90 -3.33
N ASN A 65 5.03 -7.34 -4.38
CA ASN A 65 5.67 -6.47 -5.35
C ASN A 65 4.78 -6.34 -6.58
N ALA A 66 4.01 -5.25 -6.66
CA ALA A 66 3.13 -4.97 -7.78
C ALA A 66 3.89 -4.42 -8.98
N LYS A 67 3.51 -4.87 -10.19
CA LYS A 67 4.03 -4.37 -11.47
C LYS A 67 2.88 -4.06 -12.43
N GLY A 68 3.03 -3.04 -13.26
CA GLY A 68 2.11 -2.69 -14.32
C GLY A 68 2.79 -1.88 -15.42
N GLN A 69 2.25 -1.92 -16.65
CA GLN A 69 2.88 -1.24 -17.80
C GLN A 69 2.57 0.26 -17.83
N ASN A 70 1.31 0.66 -17.56
CA ASN A 70 0.85 2.05 -17.60
C ASN A 70 0.30 2.54 -16.25
N GLY A 71 0.58 1.78 -15.19
CA GLY A 71 -0.03 1.93 -13.88
C GLY A 71 -0.40 0.58 -13.27
N ILE A 72 -0.74 0.61 -11.99
CA ILE A 72 -1.10 -0.57 -11.19
C ILE A 72 -2.55 -0.43 -10.73
N ILE A 73 -3.33 -1.50 -10.84
CA ILE A 73 -4.67 -1.60 -10.26
C ILE A 73 -4.69 -2.84 -9.37
N LYS A 74 -5.19 -2.69 -8.14
CA LYS A 74 -5.26 -3.76 -7.15
C LYS A 74 -6.64 -3.84 -6.52
N HIS A 75 -7.05 -5.09 -6.28
CA HIS A 75 -8.26 -5.49 -5.60
C HIS A 75 -7.86 -6.48 -4.52
N TYR A 76 -8.28 -6.25 -3.29
CA TYR A 76 -8.05 -7.16 -2.17
C TYR A 76 -9.38 -7.50 -1.53
N ASP A 77 -9.63 -8.80 -1.35
CA ASP A 77 -10.69 -9.29 -0.48
C ASP A 77 -10.13 -9.40 0.94
N LEU A 78 -10.77 -8.74 1.89
CA LEU A 78 -10.40 -8.74 3.30
C LEU A 78 -11.34 -9.60 4.14
N ALA A 79 -12.12 -10.48 3.52
CA ALA A 79 -13.13 -11.29 4.22
C ALA A 79 -12.57 -12.19 5.31
N ASP A 80 -11.34 -12.68 5.14
CA ASP A 80 -10.65 -13.51 6.12
C ASP A 80 -9.95 -12.71 7.22
N LEU A 81 -9.90 -11.37 7.10
CA LEU A 81 -9.31 -10.52 8.13
C LEU A 81 -10.28 -10.34 9.31
N PRO A 82 -9.79 -10.47 10.56
CA PRO A 82 -10.54 -10.07 11.73
C PRO A 82 -11.03 -8.61 11.65
N MET A 83 -12.13 -8.32 12.35
CA MET A 83 -12.55 -6.93 12.54
C MET A 83 -11.46 -6.14 13.25
N GLY A 84 -11.12 -4.97 12.72
CA GLY A 84 -9.99 -4.20 13.21
C GLY A 84 -9.61 -3.04 12.32
N THR A 85 -8.59 -2.31 12.77
CA THR A 85 -7.94 -1.26 11.99
C THR A 85 -6.61 -1.77 11.46
N TYR A 86 -6.37 -1.54 10.18
CA TYR A 86 -5.18 -1.97 9.47
C TYR A 86 -4.55 -0.77 8.77
N THR A 87 -3.25 -0.89 8.48
CA THR A 87 -2.51 0.10 7.70
C THR A 87 -2.12 -0.47 6.35
N LEU A 88 -2.60 0.15 5.27
CA LEU A 88 -2.06 -0.06 3.92
C LEU A 88 -0.83 0.84 3.74
N VAL A 89 0.32 0.24 3.45
CA VAL A 89 1.57 0.93 3.10
C VAL A 89 1.88 0.67 1.63
N VAL A 90 2.01 1.75 0.87
CA VAL A 90 2.41 1.69 -0.54
C VAL A 90 3.73 2.42 -0.71
N THR A 91 4.77 1.69 -1.08
CA THR A 91 6.12 2.20 -1.31
C THR A 91 6.45 2.18 -2.80
N THR A 92 6.71 3.35 -3.36
CA THR A 92 7.22 3.53 -4.72
C THR A 92 8.69 3.94 -4.70
N ALA A 93 9.28 4.24 -5.86
CA ALA A 93 10.62 4.84 -5.90
C ALA A 93 10.64 6.30 -5.44
N LEU A 94 9.51 7.04 -5.52
CA LEU A 94 9.44 8.45 -5.07
C LEU A 94 9.09 8.60 -3.60
N LYS A 95 8.13 7.81 -3.11
CA LYS A 95 7.55 8.03 -1.78
C LYS A 95 6.92 6.78 -1.19
N GLU A 96 6.74 6.81 0.12
CA GLU A 96 5.88 5.92 0.87
C GLU A 96 4.60 6.66 1.27
N VAL A 97 3.45 6.00 1.13
CA VAL A 97 2.14 6.53 1.49
C VAL A 97 1.43 5.52 2.40
N LYS A 98 0.80 6.01 3.47
CA LYS A 98 0.03 5.19 4.41
C LYS A 98 -1.45 5.59 4.45
N HIS A 99 -2.31 4.58 4.33
CA HIS A 99 -3.75 4.70 4.45
C HIS A 99 -4.29 3.79 5.53
N GLU A 100 -5.37 4.23 6.18
CA GLU A 100 -6.12 3.41 7.13
C GLU A 100 -7.12 2.53 6.38
N ILE A 101 -7.23 1.27 6.79
CA ILE A 101 -8.31 0.35 6.43
C ILE A 101 -9.09 0.02 7.70
N LYS A 102 -10.42 0.13 7.66
CA LYS A 102 -11.32 -0.37 8.71
C LYS A 102 -12.06 -1.60 8.22
N VAL A 103 -11.85 -2.73 8.87
CA VAL A 103 -12.60 -3.98 8.63
C VAL A 103 -13.69 -4.09 9.71
N ASN A 104 -14.95 -4.09 9.28
CA ASN A 104 -16.14 -4.22 10.14
C ASN A 104 -16.88 -5.52 9.83
N SER A 105 -18.01 -5.74 10.50
CA SER A 105 -18.86 -6.90 10.27
C SER A 105 -19.50 -6.87 8.87
N GLY A 106 -18.83 -7.49 7.89
CA GLY A 106 -19.33 -7.63 6.52
C GLY A 106 -19.09 -6.42 5.63
N ASN A 107 -18.27 -5.45 6.06
CA ASN A 107 -17.80 -4.38 5.20
C ASN A 107 -16.41 -3.87 5.56
N SER A 108 -15.62 -3.57 4.53
CA SER A 108 -14.31 -2.94 4.68
C SER A 108 -14.30 -1.54 4.07
N VAL A 109 -13.58 -0.61 4.69
CA VAL A 109 -13.46 0.77 4.22
C VAL A 109 -11.99 1.18 4.19
N LEU A 110 -11.48 1.49 3.01
CA LEU A 110 -10.17 2.11 2.82
C LEU A 110 -10.32 3.64 2.84
N ASN A 111 -9.62 4.31 3.76
CA ASN A 111 -9.66 5.76 3.86
C ASN A 111 -8.92 6.40 2.69
N ARG A 112 -9.63 7.20 1.90
CA ARG A 112 -9.08 7.88 0.72
C ARG A 112 -7.98 8.88 1.05
N ARG A 113 -8.04 9.50 2.24
CA ARG A 113 -6.99 10.42 2.67
C ARG A 113 -5.84 9.63 3.27
N ALA A 114 -4.65 9.82 2.72
CA ALA A 114 -3.44 9.37 3.38
C ALA A 114 -3.29 10.11 4.71
N TYR A 115 -2.89 9.41 5.77
CA TYR A 115 -2.54 10.03 7.04
C TYR A 115 -1.03 10.30 7.14
N LEU A 116 -0.23 9.67 6.28
CA LEU A 116 1.20 9.90 6.18
C LEU A 116 1.65 9.76 4.71
N GLU A 117 2.46 10.72 4.27
CA GLU A 117 3.19 10.68 3.01
C GLU A 117 4.65 11.09 3.26
N VAL A 118 5.59 10.22 2.89
CA VAL A 118 7.03 10.45 3.08
C VAL A 118 7.72 10.36 1.72
N TYR A 119 8.23 11.48 1.23
CA TYR A 119 9.03 11.52 0.02
C TYR A 119 10.45 11.02 0.30
N LYS A 120 10.96 10.16 -0.59
CA LYS A 120 12.36 9.75 -0.60
C LYS A 120 13.15 10.93 -1.17
N ASN A 121 13.91 11.62 -0.32
CA ASN A 121 14.72 12.75 -0.76
C ASN A 121 15.67 12.32 -1.88
N SER A 122 15.44 12.82 -3.09
CA SER A 122 16.38 12.74 -4.19
C SER A 122 17.34 13.92 -4.10
N PHE A 123 18.23 13.93 -3.10
CA PHE A 123 19.36 14.88 -3.14
C PHE A 123 20.32 14.42 -4.25
N LYS A 124 20.02 14.78 -5.50
CA LYS A 124 21.05 14.90 -6.54
C LYS A 124 21.83 16.17 -6.23
N ASN A 125 22.95 16.03 -5.51
CA ASN A 125 23.99 17.04 -5.48
C ASN A 125 24.60 17.15 -6.88
N ASN A 126 23.98 17.94 -7.76
CA ASN A 126 24.70 18.57 -8.86
C ASN A 126 25.02 20.01 -8.43
N SER A 127 26.02 20.15 -7.55
CA SER A 127 26.75 21.41 -7.44
C SER A 127 27.61 21.56 -8.69
N LEU A 128 26.98 21.94 -9.80
CA LEU A 128 27.66 22.65 -10.88
C LEU A 128 27.89 24.08 -10.38
N VAL A 129 28.93 24.28 -9.59
CA VAL A 129 29.54 25.62 -9.50
C VAL A 129 30.50 25.72 -10.66
N SER A 130 29.97 26.17 -11.79
CA SER A 130 30.76 26.88 -12.78
C SER A 130 30.75 28.35 -12.41
N LYS A 131 31.88 28.86 -11.91
CA LYS A 131 32.41 30.15 -12.36
C LYS A 131 33.88 30.27 -12.01
#